data_AF-A0AB40BSN7-F1
#
_entry.id   AF-A0AB40BSN7-F1
#
_cell.length_a   1.000
_cell.length_b   1.000
_cell.length_c   1.000
_cell.angle_alpha   90.00
_cell.angle_beta   90.00
_cell.angle_gamma   90.00
#
_symmetry.space_group_name_H-M   'P 1'
#
loop_
_entity.id
_entity.type
_entity.pdbx_description
1 polymer ?
#
loop_
_entity_poly.entity_id
_entity_poly.type
_entity_poly.pdbx_seq_one_letter_code
_entity_poly.pdbx_strand_id
1 'polypeptide(L)'
;MHPFILFIFLCTVIHSANPLSFNFSSFDSNPECSGDQKTHCIDYQGDAFFNKAIQLTKNQLGTLITDSSGRAIFAEPLVLWDKDSGEVADFTTHFTFVINELNSSDYGDGLAFFLTPYSSTIPENSSGGALGLFEDSKNY
;
A
#
# COMPACT_ATOMS: atom_id res chain seq x y z
N MET A 1 -59.70 -12.77 32.68
CA MET A 1 -58.24 -12.50 32.62
C MET A 1 -57.80 -12.69 31.18
N HIS A 2 -57.23 -11.67 30.53
CA HIS A 2 -56.68 -11.78 29.17
C HIS A 2 -55.16 -11.82 29.23
N PRO A 3 -54.49 -12.71 28.48
CA PRO A 3 -53.04 -12.78 28.49
C PRO A 3 -52.47 -11.64 27.64
N PHE A 4 -51.52 -10.90 28.20
CA PHE A 4 -50.75 -9.91 27.48
C PHE A 4 -49.51 -10.60 26.90
N ILE A 5 -49.41 -10.72 25.58
CA ILE A 5 -48.25 -11.30 24.91
C ILE A 5 -47.29 -10.16 24.57
N LEU A 6 -46.12 -10.14 25.23
CA LEU A 6 -45.05 -9.20 24.96
C LEU A 6 -44.19 -9.73 23.80
N PHE A 7 -44.27 -9.07 22.64
CA PHE A 7 -43.40 -9.39 21.51
C PHE A 7 -42.07 -8.64 21.69
N ILE A 8 -41.01 -9.34 22.10
CA ILE A 8 -39.66 -8.77 22.17
C ILE A 8 -39.07 -8.81 20.75
N PHE A 9 -39.02 -7.66 20.10
CA PHE A 9 -38.32 -7.51 18.82
C PHE A 9 -36.82 -7.40 19.11
N LEU A 10 -36.08 -8.49 18.90
CA LEU A 10 -34.63 -8.51 19.03
C LEU A 10 -34.03 -7.76 17.84
N CYS A 11 -33.83 -6.45 17.96
CA CYS A 11 -33.07 -5.67 16.98
C CYS A 11 -31.59 -6.06 17.08
N THR A 12 -31.18 -7.08 16.33
CA THR A 12 -29.75 -7.29 16.06
C THR A 12 -29.29 -6.15 15.17
N VAL A 13 -28.49 -5.22 15.72
CA VAL A 13 -27.79 -4.22 14.92
C VAL A 13 -26.79 -4.99 14.05
N ILE A 14 -27.15 -5.21 12.78
CA ILE A 14 -26.21 -5.75 11.81
C ILE A 14 -25.25 -4.60 11.49
N HIS A 15 -24.04 -4.65 12.05
CA HIS A 15 -22.98 -3.73 11.65
C HIS A 15 -22.62 -4.03 10.20
N SER A 16 -22.91 -3.09 9.30
CA SER A 16 -22.56 -3.16 7.89
C SER A 16 -21.20 -2.51 7.71
N ALA A 17 -20.15 -3.31 7.53
CA ALA A 17 -18.85 -2.80 7.13
C ALA A 17 -18.81 -2.61 5.60
N ASN A 18 -18.20 -1.53 5.14
CA ASN A 18 -17.88 -1.32 3.73
C ASN A 18 -16.38 -1.62 3.54
N PRO A 19 -16.00 -2.83 3.10
CA PRO A 19 -14.60 -3.19 2.95
C PRO A 19 -13.97 -2.47 1.76
N LEU A 20 -12.73 -2.00 1.93
CA LEU A 20 -11.89 -1.57 0.81
C LEU A 20 -11.25 -2.81 0.19
N SER A 21 -11.46 -3.00 -1.11
CA SER A 21 -10.91 -4.13 -1.87
C SER A 21 -10.42 -3.65 -3.22
N PHE A 22 -9.21 -4.05 -3.60
CA PHE A 22 -8.61 -3.76 -4.90
C PHE A 22 -7.80 -4.97 -5.39
N ASN A 23 -7.66 -5.09 -6.71
CA ASN A 23 -6.90 -6.17 -7.33
C ASN A 23 -6.27 -5.70 -8.64
N PHE A 24 -4.95 -5.81 -8.73
CA PHE A 24 -4.17 -5.58 -9.95
C PHE A 24 -3.63 -6.93 -10.44
N SER A 25 -4.48 -7.67 -11.16
CA SER A 25 -4.16 -9.03 -11.63
C SER A 25 -3.29 -9.05 -12.89
N SER A 26 -3.31 -7.97 -13.67
CA SER A 26 -2.45 -7.75 -14.82
C SER A 26 -1.95 -6.31 -14.85
N PHE A 27 -0.86 -6.10 -15.57
CA PHE A 27 -0.24 -4.80 -15.80
C PHE A 27 -0.28 -4.49 -17.30
N ASP A 28 -1.46 -4.67 -17.91
CA ASP A 28 -1.70 -4.37 -19.32
C ASP A 28 -1.71 -2.86 -19.59
N SER A 29 -2.08 -2.07 -18.58
CA SER A 29 -2.05 -0.61 -18.57
C SER A 29 -1.41 -0.09 -17.29
N ASN A 30 -0.92 1.16 -17.34
CA ASN A 30 -0.36 1.83 -16.17
C ASN A 30 -1.49 2.24 -15.21
N PRO A 31 -1.55 1.72 -13.97
CA PRO A 31 -2.58 2.10 -12.99
C PRO A 31 -2.29 3.45 -12.30
N GLU A 32 -1.49 4.33 -12.90
CA GLU A 32 -1.10 5.61 -12.31
C GLU A 32 -2.30 6.54 -12.10
N CYS A 33 -2.30 7.21 -10.95
CA CYS A 33 -3.32 8.19 -10.63
C CYS A 33 -3.27 9.40 -11.58
N SER A 34 -4.43 9.79 -12.13
CA SER A 34 -4.57 10.93 -13.03
C SER A 34 -5.51 11.98 -12.45
N GLY A 35 -5.09 13.24 -12.45
CA GLY A 35 -5.90 14.35 -11.94
C GLY A 35 -6.11 14.34 -10.42
N ASP A 36 -7.09 15.11 -9.96
CA ASP A 36 -7.34 15.33 -8.53
C ASP A 36 -8.12 14.18 -7.85
N GLN A 37 -8.85 13.38 -8.63
CA GLN A 37 -9.64 12.27 -8.11
C GLN A 37 -8.86 10.96 -8.22
N LYS A 38 -8.20 10.56 -7.13
CA LYS A 38 -7.45 9.32 -7.03
C LYS A 38 -8.36 8.18 -6.56
N THR A 39 -8.86 7.36 -7.49
CA THR A 39 -9.66 6.16 -7.21
C THR A 39 -9.11 4.98 -7.98
N HIS A 40 -8.98 3.83 -7.32
CA HIS A 40 -8.50 2.58 -7.87
C HIS A 40 -7.22 2.72 -8.72
N CYS A 41 -6.25 3.47 -8.19
CA CYS A 41 -5.00 3.81 -8.85
C CYS A 41 -3.82 3.75 -7.87
N ILE A 42 -2.61 3.78 -8.42
CA ILE A 42 -1.34 3.73 -7.73
C ILE A 42 -0.64 5.08 -7.84
N ASP A 43 -0.21 5.60 -6.69
CA ASP A 43 0.66 6.75 -6.57
C ASP A 43 2.12 6.24 -6.51
N TYR A 44 2.88 6.49 -7.58
CA TYR A 44 4.30 6.18 -7.61
C TYR A 44 5.11 7.29 -6.97
N GLN A 45 6.08 6.92 -6.15
CA GLN A 45 6.96 7.86 -5.45
C GLN A 45 8.41 7.44 -5.54
N GLY A 46 9.32 8.41 -5.43
CA GLY A 46 10.75 8.19 -5.58
C GLY A 46 11.08 7.69 -6.98
N ASP A 47 11.86 6.63 -7.05
CA ASP A 47 12.29 6.02 -8.30
C ASP A 47 11.27 5.02 -8.88
N ALA A 48 10.12 4.82 -8.24
CA ALA A 48 9.15 3.85 -8.70
C ALA A 48 8.50 4.30 -10.02
N PHE A 49 8.28 3.35 -10.93
CA PHE A 49 7.64 3.61 -12.21
C PHE A 49 6.94 2.37 -12.77
N PHE A 50 6.12 2.58 -13.79
CA PHE A 50 5.45 1.50 -14.49
C PHE A 50 6.21 1.08 -15.75
N ASN A 51 6.47 -0.22 -15.89
CA ASN A 51 6.91 -0.83 -17.14
C ASN A 51 6.50 -2.29 -17.20
N LYS A 52 5.29 -2.57 -17.72
CA LYS A 52 4.64 -3.91 -17.77
C LYS A 52 4.45 -4.60 -16.41
N ALA A 53 4.91 -3.95 -15.34
CA ALA A 53 4.81 -4.29 -13.94
C ALA A 53 5.24 -3.03 -13.15
N ILE A 54 4.92 -3.01 -11.85
CA ILE A 54 5.44 -2.01 -10.93
C ILE A 54 6.93 -2.26 -10.73
N GLN A 55 7.75 -1.29 -11.11
CA GLN A 55 9.18 -1.26 -10.83
C GLN A 55 9.39 -0.33 -9.64
N LEU A 56 9.84 -0.86 -8.50
CA LEU A 56 10.05 -0.04 -7.30
C LEU A 56 11.40 0.66 -7.28
N THR A 57 12.36 0.18 -8.07
CA THR A 57 13.72 0.70 -8.16
C THR A 57 14.15 0.85 -9.62
N LYS A 58 15.17 1.68 -9.86
CA LYS A 58 15.80 1.87 -11.18
C LYS A 58 16.33 0.53 -11.71
N ASN A 59 16.01 0.21 -12.95
CA ASN A 59 16.45 -1.05 -13.59
C ASN A 59 16.93 -0.88 -15.06
N GLN A 60 17.22 0.36 -15.47
CA GLN A 60 17.65 0.65 -16.85
C GLN A 60 19.15 0.36 -17.02
N LEU A 61 19.49 -0.47 -18.01
CA LEU A 61 20.87 -0.76 -18.35
C LEU A 61 21.61 0.51 -18.80
N GLY A 62 22.75 0.80 -18.18
CA GLY A 62 23.60 1.96 -18.52
C GLY A 62 23.39 3.20 -17.66
N THR A 63 22.50 3.17 -16.66
CA THR A 63 22.41 4.20 -15.62
C THR A 63 22.96 3.66 -14.29
N LEU A 64 23.29 4.57 -13.36
CA LEU A 64 23.62 4.17 -12.00
C LEU A 64 22.34 3.72 -11.30
N ILE A 65 22.21 2.41 -11.07
CA ILE A 65 21.04 1.77 -10.44
C ILE A 65 21.18 1.62 -8.91
N THR A 66 22.32 2.05 -8.35
CA THR A 66 22.54 2.09 -6.90
C THR A 66 21.76 3.23 -6.26
N ASP A 67 21.62 3.18 -4.93
CA ASP A 67 20.93 4.22 -4.14
C ASP A 67 19.51 4.52 -4.64
N SER A 68 18.80 3.47 -5.06
CA SER A 68 17.46 3.57 -5.60
C SER A 68 16.40 3.15 -4.59
N SER A 69 15.39 3.99 -4.43
CA SER A 69 14.24 3.73 -3.55
C SER A 69 12.97 4.29 -4.16
N GLY A 70 11.90 3.51 -4.14
CA GLY A 70 10.61 3.93 -4.64
C GLY A 70 9.46 3.21 -3.94
N ARG A 71 8.27 3.82 -4.01
CA ARG A 71 7.04 3.31 -3.40
C ARG A 71 5.93 3.27 -4.42
N ALA A 72 5.06 2.28 -4.30
CA ALA A 72 3.79 2.21 -4.99
C ALA A 72 2.69 2.19 -3.93
N ILE A 73 1.88 3.25 -3.88
CA ILE A 73 0.87 3.44 -2.83
C ILE A 73 -0.51 3.36 -3.47
N PHE A 74 -1.37 2.47 -2.97
CA PHE A 74 -2.77 2.48 -3.35
C PHE A 74 -3.42 3.77 -2.85
N ALA A 75 -4.01 4.55 -3.75
CA ALA A 75 -4.32 5.94 -3.46
C ALA A 75 -5.57 6.17 -2.61
N GLU A 76 -6.46 5.19 -2.50
CA GLU A 76 -7.64 5.32 -1.62
C GLU A 76 -7.26 5.05 -0.17
N PRO A 77 -7.69 5.92 0.78
CA PRO A 77 -7.40 5.73 2.20
C PRO A 77 -8.10 4.48 2.75
N LEU A 78 -7.34 3.68 3.50
CA LEU A 78 -7.87 2.59 4.33
C LEU A 78 -8.18 3.11 5.73
N VAL A 79 -9.44 3.01 6.16
CA VAL A 79 -9.84 3.28 7.55
C VAL A 79 -9.50 2.06 8.40
N LEU A 80 -8.48 2.17 9.25
CA LEU A 80 -8.03 1.07 10.10
C LEU A 80 -8.85 0.91 11.38
N TRP A 81 -9.47 1.98 11.85
CA TRP A 81 -10.27 1.98 13.06
C TRP A 81 -11.23 3.18 13.06
N ASP A 82 -12.36 3.02 13.73
CA ASP A 82 -13.32 4.08 13.99
C ASP A 82 -13.46 4.30 15.49
N LYS A 83 -13.32 5.55 15.93
CA LYS A 83 -13.32 5.89 17.36
C LYS A 83 -14.71 5.77 17.98
N ASP A 84 -15.75 6.12 17.23
CA ASP A 84 -17.09 6.29 17.75
C ASP A 84 -17.82 4.95 17.84
N SER A 85 -17.61 4.06 16.86
CA SER A 85 -18.11 2.68 16.88
C SER A 85 -17.19 1.72 17.63
N GLY A 86 -15.89 2.04 17.75
CA GLY A 86 -14.88 1.14 18.31
C GLY A 86 -14.50 -0.02 17.38
N GLU A 87 -14.94 0.04 16.11
CA GLU A 87 -14.61 -0.97 15.09
C GLU A 87 -13.15 -0.85 14.65
N VAL A 88 -12.56 -2.00 14.32
CA VAL A 88 -11.20 -2.11 13.80
C VAL A 88 -11.21 -2.93 12.52
N ALA A 89 -10.37 -2.57 11.56
CA ALA A 89 -10.25 -3.29 10.31
C ALA A 89 -9.36 -4.52 10.47
N ASP A 90 -9.77 -5.63 9.87
CA ASP A 90 -8.86 -6.69 9.45
C ASP A 90 -8.49 -6.48 7.98
N PHE A 91 -7.36 -7.04 7.56
CA PHE A 91 -6.98 -7.02 6.16
C PHE A 91 -6.20 -8.26 5.79
N THR A 92 -6.31 -8.62 4.51
CA THR A 92 -5.49 -9.65 3.88
C THR A 92 -4.89 -9.05 2.61
N THR A 93 -3.58 -9.22 2.44
CA THR A 93 -2.88 -8.79 1.23
C THR A 93 -2.22 -9.99 0.58
N HIS A 94 -2.22 -10.00 -0.75
CA HIS A 94 -1.49 -10.95 -1.56
C HIS A 94 -0.82 -10.19 -2.69
N PHE A 95 0.48 -10.38 -2.84
CA PHE A 95 1.25 -9.84 -3.95
C PHE A 95 2.29 -10.86 -4.39
N THR A 96 2.63 -10.80 -5.67
CA THR A 96 3.73 -11.55 -6.26
C THR A 96 4.81 -10.57 -6.66
N PHE A 97 6.06 -11.00 -6.54
CA PHE A 97 7.21 -10.16 -6.84
C PHE A 97 8.35 -11.00 -7.41
N VAL A 98 9.25 -10.33 -8.12
CA VAL A 98 10.51 -10.89 -8.60
C VAL A 98 11.62 -9.94 -8.20
N ILE A 99 12.65 -10.45 -7.54
CA ILE A 99 13.92 -9.76 -7.35
C ILE A 99 14.91 -10.42 -8.29
N ASN A 100 15.58 -9.63 -9.11
CA ASN A 100 16.61 -10.08 -10.03
C ASN A 100 17.83 -9.18 -9.87
N GLU A 101 18.92 -9.77 -9.39
CA GLU A 101 20.19 -9.14 -9.07
C GLU A 101 21.05 -8.80 -10.31
N LEU A 102 20.54 -9.02 -11.53
CA LEU A 102 21.23 -8.71 -12.79
C LEU A 102 22.64 -9.33 -12.90
N ASN A 103 22.84 -10.49 -12.27
CA ASN A 103 24.13 -11.19 -12.11
C ASN A 103 25.18 -10.45 -11.24
N SER A 104 24.75 -9.53 -10.37
CA SER A 104 25.60 -8.94 -9.35
C SER A 104 25.84 -9.93 -8.21
N SER A 105 27.07 -9.96 -7.68
CA SER A 105 27.40 -10.70 -6.45
C SER A 105 26.99 -9.96 -5.18
N ASP A 106 26.87 -8.63 -5.27
CA ASP A 106 26.40 -7.77 -4.19
C ASP A 106 24.95 -7.41 -4.47
N TYR A 107 24.05 -7.83 -3.57
CA TYR A 107 22.62 -7.66 -3.71
C TYR A 107 22.01 -7.13 -2.41
N GLY A 108 20.97 -6.33 -2.57
CA GLY A 108 20.26 -5.64 -1.51
C GLY A 108 19.30 -4.61 -2.13
N ASP A 109 18.43 -3.98 -1.35
CA ASP A 109 18.27 -4.16 0.10
C ASP A 109 17.03 -4.98 0.47
N GLY A 110 15.95 -4.89 -0.31
CA GLY A 110 14.76 -5.72 -0.11
C GLY A 110 13.46 -5.10 -0.59
N LEU A 111 12.36 -5.64 -0.06
CA LEU A 111 10.98 -5.24 -0.34
C LEU A 111 10.18 -5.24 0.96
N ALA A 112 9.25 -4.29 1.10
CA ALA A 112 8.32 -4.25 2.22
C ALA A 112 6.89 -3.94 1.75
N PHE A 113 5.91 -4.61 2.37
CA PHE A 113 4.53 -4.13 2.43
C PHE A 113 4.38 -3.27 3.69
N PHE A 114 3.74 -2.11 3.57
CA PHE A 114 3.64 -1.16 4.67
C PHE A 114 2.28 -0.45 4.69
N LEU A 115 1.90 0.02 5.88
CA LEU A 115 0.80 0.94 6.10
C LEU A 115 1.38 2.27 6.57
N THR A 116 0.81 3.37 6.12
CA THR A 116 1.33 4.72 6.36
C THR A 116 0.17 5.70 6.53
N PRO A 117 0.34 6.81 7.26
CA PRO A 117 -0.65 7.88 7.26
C PRO A 117 -1.02 8.29 5.84
N TYR A 118 -2.31 8.57 5.63
CA TYR A 118 -2.80 9.01 4.33
C TYR A 118 -2.03 10.24 3.85
N SER A 119 -1.75 10.31 2.55
CA SER A 119 -0.92 11.35 1.92
C SER A 119 0.55 11.39 2.35
N SER A 120 1.15 10.26 2.75
CA SER A 120 2.58 10.21 3.04
C SER A 120 3.47 10.37 1.81
N THR A 121 4.64 10.99 2.00
CA THR A 121 5.72 11.11 1.01
C THR A 121 6.89 10.21 1.38
N ILE A 122 7.65 9.75 0.38
CA ILE A 122 8.89 8.99 0.63
C ILE A 122 9.86 9.89 1.40
N PRO A 123 10.48 9.41 2.51
CA PRO A 123 11.45 10.20 3.24
C PRO A 123 12.69 10.50 2.39
N GLU A 124 13.33 11.65 2.63
CA GLU A 124 14.65 11.92 2.06
C GLU A 124 15.67 10.91 2.60
N ASN A 125 16.75 10.66 1.84
CA ASN A 125 17.84 9.76 2.24
C ASN A 125 17.36 8.39 2.75
N SER A 126 16.42 7.76 2.04
CA SER A 126 15.79 6.51 2.47
C SER A 126 16.14 5.29 1.60
N SER A 127 17.21 5.40 0.80
CA SER A 127 17.76 4.25 0.07
C SER A 127 18.45 3.26 1.02
N GLY A 128 18.90 2.12 0.49
CA GLY A 128 19.62 1.14 1.31
C GLY A 128 18.67 0.36 2.23
N GLY A 129 19.19 -0.04 3.38
CA GLY A 129 18.45 -0.74 4.44
C GLY A 129 17.25 0.04 5.01
N ALA A 130 17.07 1.31 4.64
CA ALA A 130 15.89 2.09 4.97
C ALA A 130 14.66 1.77 4.12
N LEU A 131 14.83 1.06 2.99
CA LEU A 131 13.75 0.52 2.14
C LEU A 131 12.71 1.57 1.66
N GLY A 132 13.06 2.86 1.65
CA GLY A 132 12.11 3.94 1.37
C GLY A 132 11.08 4.20 2.48
N LEU A 133 11.28 3.65 3.69
CA LEU A 133 10.31 3.68 4.79
C LEU A 133 10.63 4.71 5.87
N PHE A 134 11.91 4.99 6.11
CA PHE A 134 12.39 5.93 7.10
C PHE A 134 13.59 6.71 6.56
N GLU A 135 13.83 7.89 7.11
CA GLU A 135 15.04 8.66 6.80
C GLU A 135 16.25 7.94 7.42
N ASP A 136 17.24 7.62 6.59
CA ASP A 136 18.53 7.14 7.08
C ASP A 136 19.35 8.34 7.55
N SER A 137 19.31 8.60 8.86
CA SER A 137 20.23 9.56 9.43
C SER A 137 21.62 8.93 9.41
N LYS A 138 22.44 9.29 8.42
CA LYS A 138 23.89 9.02 8.42
C LYS A 138 24.59 9.84 9.53
N ASN A 139 24.26 9.56 10.79
CA ASN A 139 24.86 10.15 11.97
C ASN A 139 25.91 9.20 12.56
N TYR A 140 26.99 8.95 11.80
CA TYR A 140 28.23 8.38 12.34
C TYR A 140 29.36 9.40 12.22
#